data_AF-A0A0A9BW43-F1
#
_entry.id   AF-A0A0A9BW43-F1
#
_cell.length_a   1.000
_cell.length_b   1.000
_cell.length_c   1.000
_cell.angle_alpha   90.00
_cell.angle_beta   90.00
_cell.angle_gamma   90.00
#
_symmetry.space_group_name_H-M   'P 1'
#
loop_
_entity.id
_entity.type
_entity.pdbx_description
1 polymer ?
#
loop_
_entity_poly.entity_id
_entity_poly.type
_entity_poly.pdbx_seq_one_letter_code
_entity_poly.pdbx_strand_id
1 'polypeptide(L)'
;MRFPRGYGGMKKVRAWMEEFHQLPYISPYDDASGIDPDSNIYEKRNVGLLHELFGLTVHKMVRRNAIGLLREELGLPHRFTRLFTRYPGVFYLSLKCKTTTVVLREGYERGKLVE
;
A
#
# COMPACT_ATOMS: atom_id res chain seq x y z
N MET A 1 -9.98 -3.89 9.92
CA MET A 1 -9.74 -2.73 9.02
C MET A 1 -10.72 -1.60 9.30
N ARG A 2 -10.22 -0.36 9.31
CA ARG A 2 -11.03 0.86 9.39
C ARG A 2 -11.10 1.51 8.00
N PHE A 3 -12.26 1.44 7.36
CA PHE A 3 -12.54 2.18 6.12
C PHE A 3 -12.97 3.62 6.46
N PRO A 4 -12.81 4.59 5.52
CA PRO A 4 -13.41 5.91 5.66
C PRO A 4 -14.91 5.84 5.96
N ARG A 5 -15.43 6.81 6.73
CA ARG A 5 -16.88 6.98 6.87
C ARG A 5 -17.49 7.23 5.49
N GLY A 6 -18.59 6.53 5.19
CA GLY A 6 -19.28 6.64 3.90
C GLY A 6 -18.66 5.82 2.75
N TYR A 7 -17.63 5.01 3.00
CA TYR A 7 -17.08 4.13 1.97
C TYR A 7 -18.12 3.06 1.57
N GLY A 8 -18.57 3.06 0.32
CA GLY A 8 -19.55 2.09 -0.19
C GLY A 8 -18.95 0.69 -0.34
N GLY A 9 -19.79 -0.35 -0.22
CA GLY A 9 -19.36 -1.73 -0.53
C GLY A 9 -18.40 -2.36 0.48
N MET A 10 -18.35 -1.88 1.72
CA MET A 10 -17.42 -2.36 2.77
C MET A 10 -17.40 -3.88 2.95
N LYS A 11 -18.55 -4.56 2.82
CA LYS A 11 -18.63 -6.03 2.96
C LYS A 11 -17.84 -6.75 1.86
N LYS A 12 -18.01 -6.32 0.60
CA LYS A 12 -17.30 -6.91 -0.55
C LYS A 12 -15.80 -6.64 -0.48
N VAL A 13 -15.43 -5.41 -0.15
CA VAL A 13 -14.02 -5.03 -0.01
C VAL A 13 -13.36 -5.75 1.17
N ARG A 14 -14.09 -5.97 2.27
CA ARG A 14 -13.59 -6.77 3.39
C ARG A 14 -13.34 -8.23 2.99
N ALA A 15 -14.30 -8.88 2.33
CA ALA A 15 -14.15 -10.25 1.86
C ALA A 15 -12.95 -10.39 0.89
N TRP A 16 -12.83 -9.46 -0.06
CA TRP A 16 -11.69 -9.42 -0.98
C TRP A 16 -10.35 -9.19 -0.26
N MET A 17 -10.33 -8.33 0.78
CA MET A 17 -9.13 -8.13 1.60
C MET A 17 -8.79 -9.37 2.44
N GLU A 18 -9.78 -10.15 2.88
CA GLU A 18 -9.54 -11.42 3.57
C GLU A 18 -8.90 -12.43 2.61
N GLU A 19 -9.41 -12.57 1.38
CA GLU A 19 -8.77 -13.38 0.33
C GLU A 19 -7.34 -12.93 0.05
N PHE A 20 -7.11 -11.61 -0.03
CA PHE A 20 -5.78 -11.04 -0.20
C PHE A 20 -4.85 -11.39 0.98
N HIS A 21 -5.35 -11.39 2.21
CA HIS A 21 -4.56 -11.79 3.37
C HIS A 21 -4.22 -13.29 3.38
N GLN A 22 -5.09 -14.16 2.83
CA GLN A 22 -4.84 -15.60 2.72
C GLN A 22 -3.74 -15.98 1.71
N LEU A 23 -3.41 -15.10 0.76
CA LEU A 23 -2.31 -15.34 -0.19
C LEU A 23 -0.98 -15.60 0.54
N PRO A 24 -0.02 -16.33 -0.04
CA PRO A 24 1.29 -16.49 0.56
C PRO A 24 1.96 -15.12 0.74
N TYR A 25 2.56 -14.89 1.91
CA TYR A 25 3.44 -13.73 2.11
C TYR A 25 4.81 -14.08 1.55
N ILE A 26 5.25 -13.29 0.57
CA ILE A 26 6.58 -13.36 -0.01
C ILE A 26 7.35 -12.16 0.53
N SER A 27 8.54 -12.42 1.06
CA SER A 27 9.39 -11.35 1.58
C SER A 27 9.66 -10.34 0.46
N PRO A 28 9.51 -9.02 0.72
CA PRO A 28 9.90 -7.99 -0.24
C PRO A 28 11.36 -8.10 -0.70
N TYR A 29 12.21 -8.70 0.14
CA TYR A 29 13.65 -8.86 -0.08
C TYR A 29 14.03 -10.12 -0.88
N ASP A 30 13.09 -11.04 -1.10
CA ASP A 30 13.32 -12.24 -1.92
C ASP A 30 13.28 -11.90 -3.42
N ASP A 31 13.97 -12.71 -4.21
CA ASP A 31 13.94 -12.60 -5.67
C ASP A 31 12.54 -12.89 -6.21
N ALA A 32 11.99 -11.92 -6.93
CA ALA A 32 10.65 -11.98 -7.52
C ALA A 32 10.67 -12.22 -9.04
N SER A 33 11.85 -12.48 -9.62
CA SER A 33 12.02 -12.69 -11.07
C SER A 33 11.15 -13.83 -11.64
N GLY A 34 10.86 -14.86 -10.84
CA GLY A 34 10.04 -16.01 -11.24
C GLY A 34 8.52 -15.84 -11.02
N ILE A 35 8.06 -14.70 -10.52
CA ILE A 35 6.64 -14.47 -10.23
C ILE A 35 6.01 -13.71 -11.40
N ASP A 36 4.86 -14.19 -11.86
CA ASP A 36 4.07 -13.48 -12.87
C ASP A 36 3.71 -12.06 -12.40
N PRO A 37 4.11 -10.99 -13.12
CA PRO A 37 3.83 -9.60 -12.75
C PRO A 37 2.33 -9.26 -12.64
N ASP A 38 1.46 -10.01 -13.33
CA ASP A 38 0.02 -9.80 -13.30
C ASP A 38 -0.69 -10.63 -12.21
N SER A 39 0.05 -11.45 -11.47
CA SER A 39 -0.50 -12.27 -10.39
C SER A 39 -0.86 -11.46 -9.14
N ASN A 40 -1.88 -11.90 -8.41
CA ASN A 40 -2.24 -11.33 -7.11
C ASN A 40 -1.11 -11.46 -6.07
N ILE A 41 -0.22 -12.44 -6.25
CA ILE A 41 0.94 -12.69 -5.40
C ILE A 41 1.99 -11.58 -5.60
N TYR A 42 2.29 -11.24 -6.86
CA TYR A 42 3.18 -10.11 -7.17
C TYR A 42 2.62 -8.80 -6.61
N GLU A 43 1.30 -8.60 -6.74
CA GLU A 43 0.63 -7.45 -6.15
C GLU A 43 0.78 -7.41 -4.62
N LYS A 44 0.59 -8.55 -3.94
CA LYS A 44 0.79 -8.66 -2.48
C LYS A 44 2.20 -8.33 -2.05
N ARG A 45 3.21 -8.83 -2.77
CA ARG A 45 4.62 -8.48 -2.52
C ARG A 45 4.84 -6.97 -2.60
N ASN A 46 4.36 -6.31 -3.66
CA ASN A 46 4.52 -4.87 -3.83
C ASN A 46 3.82 -4.05 -2.74
N VAL A 47 2.64 -4.50 -2.29
CA VAL A 47 1.93 -3.89 -1.16
C VAL A 47 2.73 -4.06 0.13
N GLY A 48 3.29 -5.24 0.38
CA GLY A 48 4.17 -5.51 1.53
C GLY A 48 5.43 -4.65 1.52
N LEU A 49 6.10 -4.54 0.38
CA LEU A 49 7.28 -3.69 0.21
C LEU A 49 6.97 -2.22 0.55
N LEU A 50 5.88 -1.67 0.00
CA LEU A 50 5.48 -0.29 0.27
C LEU A 50 5.04 -0.08 1.73
N HIS A 51 4.43 -1.11 2.32
CA HIS A 51 4.02 -1.12 3.71
C HIS A 51 5.24 -1.04 4.65
N GLU A 52 6.23 -1.90 4.45
CA GLU A 52 7.49 -1.89 5.21
C GLU A 52 8.27 -0.59 5.00
N LEU A 53 8.39 -0.13 3.74
CA LEU A 53 9.07 1.12 3.42
C LEU A 53 8.45 2.30 4.17
N PHE A 54 7.12 2.38 4.23
CA PHE A 54 6.46 3.45 4.98
C PHE A 54 6.59 3.25 6.49
N GLY A 55 6.57 2.00 6.97
CA GLY A 55 6.84 1.67 8.37
C GLY A 55 8.19 2.19 8.86
N LEU A 56 9.20 2.21 7.99
CA LEU A 56 10.53 2.77 8.28
C LEU A 56 10.57 4.31 8.29
N THR A 57 9.54 4.99 7.79
CA THR A 57 9.49 6.46 7.80
C THR A 57 8.96 6.99 9.13
N VAL A 58 9.57 8.06 9.64
CA VAL A 58 9.20 8.70 10.92
C VAL A 58 7.71 9.04 11.00
N HIS A 59 7.13 9.52 9.90
CA HIS A 59 5.72 9.90 9.86
C HIS A 59 4.81 8.84 9.23
N LYS A 60 5.30 7.64 8.92
CA LYS A 60 4.53 6.59 8.25
C LYS A 60 3.81 7.11 6.98
N MET A 61 4.43 8.07 6.28
CA MET A 61 3.88 8.77 5.11
C MET A 61 4.96 9.27 4.16
N VAL A 62 4.67 9.29 2.86
CA VAL A 62 5.59 9.72 1.80
C VAL A 62 4.83 10.47 0.69
N ARG A 63 5.47 11.48 0.07
CA ARG A 63 4.92 12.12 -1.13
C ARG A 63 4.89 11.11 -2.28
N ARG A 64 3.74 10.97 -2.96
CA ARG A 64 3.55 10.01 -4.06
C ARG A 64 4.67 10.09 -5.11
N ASN A 65 5.07 11.30 -5.49
CA ASN A 65 6.08 11.51 -6.53
C ASN A 65 7.49 11.10 -6.09
N ALA A 66 7.78 11.13 -4.78
CA ALA A 66 9.08 10.73 -4.26
C ALA A 66 9.33 9.22 -4.45
N ILE A 67 8.28 8.40 -4.32
CA ILE A 67 8.36 6.95 -4.54
C ILE A 67 8.67 6.63 -6.00
N GLY A 68 8.17 7.46 -6.92
CA GLY A 68 8.46 7.32 -8.35
C GLY A 68 9.95 7.41 -8.69
N LEU A 69 10.73 8.17 -7.90
CA LEU A 69 12.18 8.29 -8.07
C LEU A 69 12.93 7.02 -7.70
N LEU A 70 12.37 6.19 -6.80
CA LEU A 70 12.96 4.94 -6.33
C LEU A 70 12.29 3.71 -6.96
N ARG A 71 11.45 3.90 -7.98
CA ARG A 71 10.64 2.83 -8.58
C ARG A 71 11.49 1.66 -9.06
N GLU A 72 12.58 1.96 -9.76
CA GLU A 72 13.44 0.95 -10.40
C GLU A 72 14.26 0.19 -9.34
N GLU A 73 14.84 0.90 -8.39
CA GLU A 73 15.57 0.32 -7.25
C GLU A 73 14.69 -0.58 -6.37
N LEU A 74 13.41 -0.24 -6.24
CA LEU A 74 12.44 -1.03 -5.47
C LEU A 74 11.78 -2.15 -6.30
N GLY A 75 12.14 -2.30 -7.59
CA GLY A 75 11.53 -3.30 -8.48
C GLY A 75 10.03 -3.10 -8.69
N LEU A 76 9.52 -1.87 -8.56
CA LEU A 76 8.09 -1.58 -8.64
C LEU A 76 7.59 -1.50 -10.09
N PRO A 77 6.36 -2.01 -10.36
CA PRO A 77 5.77 -1.93 -11.70
C PRO A 77 5.52 -0.48 -12.11
N HIS A 78 5.52 -0.20 -13.42
CA HIS A 78 5.32 1.16 -13.94
C HIS A 78 4.03 1.82 -13.43
N ARG A 79 2.97 1.02 -13.21
CA ARG A 79 1.66 1.48 -12.73
C ARG A 79 1.43 1.24 -11.23
N PHE A 80 2.49 1.18 -10.41
CA PHE A 80 2.39 0.90 -8.96
C PHE A 80 1.49 1.88 -8.20
N THR A 81 1.30 3.12 -8.68
CA THR A 81 0.47 4.10 -7.96
C THR A 81 -1.01 3.70 -7.85
N ARG A 82 -1.45 2.72 -8.67
CA ARG A 82 -2.78 2.12 -8.56
C ARG A 82 -2.97 1.32 -7.26
N LEU A 83 -1.89 0.83 -6.66
CA LEU A 83 -1.94 0.08 -5.39
C LEU A 83 -2.51 0.96 -4.27
N PHE A 84 -2.17 2.25 -4.25
CA PHE A 84 -2.64 3.17 -3.22
C PHE A 84 -4.16 3.40 -3.26
N THR A 85 -4.78 3.32 -4.44
CA THR A 85 -6.25 3.43 -4.58
C THR A 85 -6.94 2.08 -4.45
N ARG A 86 -6.29 0.99 -4.89
CA ARG A 86 -6.82 -0.38 -4.82
C ARG A 86 -6.89 -0.92 -3.39
N TYR A 87 -5.97 -0.51 -2.52
CA TYR A 87 -5.86 -0.96 -1.13
C TYR A 87 -6.18 0.14 -0.10
N PRO A 88 -7.43 0.66 -0.07
CA PRO A 88 -7.82 1.74 0.84
C PRO A 88 -7.89 1.31 2.31
N GLY A 89 -7.78 0.01 2.60
CA GLY A 89 -7.65 -0.51 3.96
C GLY A 89 -6.24 -0.39 4.54
N VAL A 90 -5.22 -0.34 3.67
CA VAL A 90 -3.80 -0.26 4.02
C VAL A 90 -3.27 1.15 3.84
N PHE A 91 -3.55 1.76 2.68
CA PHE A 91 -3.08 3.10 2.33
C PHE A 91 -4.20 4.13 2.43
N TYR A 92 -3.80 5.35 2.76
CA TYR A 92 -4.65 6.53 2.67
C TYR A 92 -3.97 7.57 1.77
N LEU A 93 -4.73 8.10 0.81
CA LEU A 93 -4.27 9.15 -0.09
C LEU A 93 -4.80 10.50 0.41
N SER A 94 -3.89 11.40 0.74
CA SER A 94 -4.20 12.79 1.07
C SER A 94 -3.77 13.70 -0.08
N LEU A 95 -4.73 14.42 -0.66
CA LEU A 95 -4.45 15.47 -1.63
C LEU A 95 -4.54 16.84 -0.95
N LYS A 96 -3.42 17.56 -0.87
CA LYS A 96 -3.35 18.93 -0.34
C LYS A 96 -2.56 19.81 -1.30
N CYS A 97 -3.12 20.94 -1.73
CA CYS A 97 -2.45 21.93 -2.58
C CYS A 97 -1.68 21.30 -3.77
N LYS A 98 -2.34 20.42 -4.53
CA LYS A 98 -1.77 19.63 -5.66
C LYS A 98 -0.68 18.60 -5.27
N THR A 99 -0.32 18.50 -4.01
CA THR A 99 0.59 17.47 -3.49
C THR A 99 -0.21 16.26 -3.02
N THR A 100 0.07 15.10 -3.60
CA THR A 100 -0.49 13.83 -3.15
C THR A 100 0.49 13.16 -2.19
N THR A 101 0.05 12.92 -0.96
CA THR A 101 0.81 12.19 0.08
C THR A 101 0.11 10.86 0.33
N VAL A 102 0.89 9.79 0.35
CA VAL A 102 0.42 8.47 0.71
C VAL A 102 0.77 8.24 2.18
N VAL A 103 -0.19 7.78 2.96
CA VAL A 103 -0.07 7.55 4.39
C VAL A 103 -0.38 6.09 4.67
N LEU A 104 0.41 5.45 5.52
CA LEU A 104 0.14 4.12 6.01
C LEU A 104 -0.92 4.19 7.11
N ARG A 105 -2.06 3.52 6.92
CA ARG A 105 -3.23 3.68 7.81
C ARG A 105 -3.01 3.13 9.19
N GLU A 106 -2.34 1.99 9.32
CA GLU A 106 -2.08 1.38 10.63
C GLU A 106 -1.19 2.26 11.51
N GLY A 107 -0.38 3.11 10.88
CA GLY A 107 0.46 4.07 11.58
C GLY A 107 -0.32 5.18 12.29
N TYR A 108 -1.63 5.29 12.07
CA TYR A 108 -2.44 6.37 12.60
C TYR A 108 -3.71 5.88 13.29
N GLU A 109 -3.93 6.34 14.52
CA GLU A 109 -5.16 6.15 15.25
C GLU A 109 -5.79 7.49 15.61
N ARG A 110 -7.06 7.69 15.22
CA ARG A 110 -7.84 8.91 15.48
C ARG A 110 -7.11 10.20 15.09
N GLY A 111 -6.28 10.13 14.04
CA GLY A 111 -5.51 11.26 13.53
C GLY A 111 -4.17 11.50 14.24
N LYS A 112 -3.79 10.65 15.20
CA LYS A 112 -2.48 10.69 15.86
C LYS A 112 -1.61 9.57 15.31
N LEU A 113 -0.33 9.86 15.11
CA LEU A 113 0.68 8.85 14.80
C LEU A 113 0.78 7.90 16.00
N VAL A 114 0.66 6.61 15.75
CA VAL A 114 0.87 5.55 16.74
C VAL A 114 2.35 5.19 16.70
N GLU A 115 2.99 5.05 17.86
CA GLU A 115 4.38 4.60 17.97
C GLU A 115 4.51 3.15 17.48
#